data_AF-A0A6B3GZR0-F1
#
_entry.id   AF-A0A6B3GZR0-F1
#
_cell.length_a   1.000
_cell.length_b   1.000
_cell.length_c   1.000
_cell.angle_alpha   90.00
_cell.angle_beta   90.00
_cell.angle_gamma   90.00
#
_symmetry.space_group_name_H-M   'P 1'
#
loop_
_entity.id
_entity.type
_entity.pdbx_description
1 polymer ?
#
loop_
_entity_poly.entity_id
_entity_poly.type
_entity_poly.pdbx_seq_one_letter_code
_entity_poly.pdbx_strand_id
1 'polypeptide(L)'
;MGQALPVTYVRVVDVERVTPATVRIGFTADELPGLMADRPDQQMKLCLPRAGQAVPRLPERDADDPYGMRWYEAYLAIPEAERPW
;
A
#
# COMPACT_ATOMS: atom_id res chain seq x y z
N MET A 1 -3.61 21.60 2.52
CA MET A 1 -2.70 20.45 2.77
C MET A 1 -3.26 19.29 1.95
N GLY A 2 -2.61 18.97 0.83
CA GLY A 2 -3.10 17.95 -0.10
C GLY A 2 -3.10 16.58 0.58
N GLN A 3 -4.24 15.90 0.55
CA GLN A 3 -4.38 14.57 1.10
C GLN A 3 -3.38 13.66 0.39
N ALA A 4 -2.50 13.01 1.16
CA ALA A 4 -1.62 12.00 0.59
C ALA A 4 -2.48 10.92 -0.07
N LEU A 5 -2.07 10.44 -1.25
CA LEU A 5 -2.71 9.24 -1.80
C LEU A 5 -2.78 8.18 -0.69
N PRO A 6 -3.86 7.37 -0.61
CA PRO A 6 -4.01 6.36 0.44
C PRO A 6 -3.04 5.17 0.27
N VAL A 7 -1.95 5.35 -0.49
CA VAL A 7 -0.95 4.34 -0.79
C VAL A 7 0.44 4.89 -0.47
N THR A 8 1.21 4.13 0.27
CA THR A 8 2.61 4.42 0.58
C THR A 8 3.41 3.11 0.55
N TYR A 9 4.72 3.22 0.40
CA TYR A 9 5.61 2.10 0.65
C TYR A 9 5.79 1.89 2.14
N VAL A 10 5.88 0.64 2.56
CA VAL A 10 6.15 0.27 3.95
C VAL A 10 7.40 -0.60 4.03
N ARG A 11 8.07 -0.53 5.18
CA ARG A 11 9.20 -1.40 5.51
C ARG A 11 8.74 -2.44 6.52
N VAL A 12 9.13 -3.70 6.31
CA VAL A 12 8.99 -4.76 7.31
C VAL A 12 9.98 -4.49 8.44
N VAL A 13 9.49 -4.39 9.67
CA VAL A 13 10.30 -4.17 10.88
C VAL A 13 10.24 -5.35 11.85
N ASP A 14 9.26 -6.23 11.70
CA ASP A 14 9.12 -7.42 12.54
C ASP A 14 8.45 -8.56 11.76
N VAL A 15 8.84 -9.79 12.09
CA VAL A 15 8.30 -11.02 11.50
C VAL A 15 8.23 -12.10 12.59
N GLU A 16 7.01 -12.43 13.00
CA GLU A 16 6.75 -13.37 14.07
C GLU A 16 5.84 -14.51 13.58
N ARG A 17 6.29 -15.77 13.70
CA ARG A 17 5.44 -16.93 13.42
C ARG A 17 4.59 -17.26 14.65
N VAL A 18 3.36 -16.72 14.70
CA VAL A 18 2.43 -16.87 15.83
C VAL A 18 1.79 -18.27 15.93
N THR A 19 1.64 -18.97 14.79
CA THR A 19 1.19 -20.37 14.72
C THR A 19 1.94 -21.09 13.59
N PRO A 20 1.87 -22.43 13.45
CA PRO A 20 2.53 -23.12 12.35
C PRO A 20 2.14 -22.62 10.95
N ALA A 21 0.94 -22.05 10.77
CA ALA A 21 0.42 -21.59 9.48
C ALA A 21 0.06 -20.08 9.46
N THR A 22 0.53 -19.30 10.43
CA THR A 22 0.23 -17.86 10.50
C THR A 22 1.47 -17.08 10.93
N VAL A 23 1.76 -16.01 10.18
CA VAL A 23 2.85 -15.08 10.47
C VAL A 23 2.26 -13.69 10.66
N ARG A 24 2.67 -13.02 11.74
CA ARG A 24 2.45 -11.61 11.98
C ARG A 24 3.62 -10.83 11.40
N ILE A 25 3.33 -9.81 10.60
CA ILE A 25 4.33 -8.93 10.00
C ILE A 25 4.10 -7.52 10.51
N GLY A 26 5.13 -6.92 11.10
CA GLY A 26 5.14 -5.53 11.52
C GLY A 26 5.62 -4.63 10.39
N PHE A 27 4.87 -3.55 10.11
CA PHE A 27 5.21 -2.56 9.09
C PHE A 27 5.47 -1.18 9.71
N THR A 28 6.39 -0.42 9.12
CA THR A 28 6.61 1.00 9.44
C THR A 28 6.67 1.86 8.18
N ALA A 29 6.17 3.08 8.27
CA ALA A 29 6.41 4.19 7.36
C ALA A 29 5.97 5.50 8.04
N ASP A 30 6.58 6.62 7.65
CA ASP A 30 6.29 7.94 8.23
C ASP A 30 4.83 8.37 7.95
N GLU A 31 4.22 7.87 6.88
CA GLU A 31 2.84 8.19 6.51
C GLU A 31 1.78 7.36 7.25
N LEU A 32 2.15 6.24 7.91
CA LEU A 32 1.17 5.34 8.56
C LEU A 32 0.28 6.04 9.60
N PRO A 33 0.77 6.93 10.48
CA PRO A 33 -0.08 7.64 11.43
C PRO A 33 -1.17 8.51 10.79
N GLY A 34 -0.96 8.96 9.55
CA GLY A 34 -1.95 9.73 8.80
C GLY A 34 -2.89 8.88 7.93
N LEU A 35 -2.53 7.62 7.68
CA LEU A 35 -3.28 6.70 6.81
C LEU A 35 -4.14 5.69 7.57
N MET A 36 -3.68 5.27 8.75
CA MET A 36 -4.35 4.27 9.58
C MET A 36 -5.11 4.94 10.72
N ALA A 37 -6.29 4.41 11.03
CA ALA A 37 -7.07 4.83 12.18
C ALA A 37 -6.92 3.79 13.29
N ASP A 38 -6.93 4.23 14.55
CA ASP A 38 -7.00 3.33 15.69
C ASP A 38 -8.42 2.79 15.84
N ARG A 39 -8.76 1.78 15.05
CA ARG A 39 -10.08 1.13 15.05
C ARG A 39 -9.93 -0.38 14.85
N PRO A 40 -10.77 -1.19 15.52
CA PRO A 40 -10.79 -2.63 15.26
C PRO A 40 -11.18 -2.90 13.80
N ASP A 41 -10.68 -4.01 13.27
CA ASP A 41 -11.05 -4.56 11.97
C ASP A 41 -10.83 -3.64 10.76
N GLN A 42 -9.92 -2.65 10.88
CA GLN A 42 -9.46 -1.90 9.72
C GLN A 42 -8.73 -2.82 8.73
N GLN A 43 -9.14 -2.75 7.48
CA GLN A 43 -8.51 -3.49 6.38
C GLN A 43 -7.63 -2.57 5.54
N MET A 44 -6.57 -3.13 4.98
CA MET A 44 -5.70 -2.48 4.00
C MET A 44 -5.50 -3.39 2.79
N LYS A 45 -5.12 -2.80 1.66
CA LYS A 45 -4.67 -3.57 0.49
C LYS A 45 -3.16 -3.55 0.43
N LEU A 46 -2.55 -4.72 0.44
CA LEU A 46 -1.12 -4.87 0.18
C LEU A 46 -0.92 -4.95 -1.33
N CYS A 47 -0.09 -4.07 -1.89
CA CYS A 47 0.33 -4.13 -3.28
C CYS A 47 1.65 -4.91 -3.35
N LEU A 48 1.64 -6.10 -3.94
CA LEU A 48 2.85 -6.92 -4.06
C LEU A 48 3.48 -6.79 -5.45
N PRO A 49 4.83 -6.80 -5.55
CA PRO A 49 5.51 -6.75 -6.85
C PRO A 49 5.18 -8.00 -7.70
N ARG A 50 5.15 -7.81 -9.01
CA ARG A 50 5.11 -8.92 -9.98
C ARG A 50 6.46 -9.63 -10.04
N ALA A 51 6.48 -10.83 -10.62
CA ALA A 51 7.73 -11.54 -10.88
C ALA A 51 8.67 -10.67 -11.73
N GLY A 52 9.94 -10.54 -11.30
CA GLY A 52 10.92 -9.67 -11.94
C GLY A 52 10.93 -8.22 -11.45
N GLN A 53 9.98 -7.81 -10.60
CA GLN A 53 9.98 -6.50 -9.94
C GLN A 53 10.56 -6.62 -8.52
N ALA A 54 11.46 -5.70 -8.16
CA ALA A 54 11.96 -5.59 -6.78
C ALA A 54 11.00 -4.83 -5.85
N VAL A 55 10.20 -3.92 -6.41
CA VAL A 55 9.20 -3.09 -5.71
C VAL A 55 7.93 -3.03 -6.56
N PRO A 56 6.73 -2.98 -5.95
CA PRO A 56 5.48 -2.89 -6.70
C PRO A 56 5.41 -1.56 -7.45
N ARG A 57 4.90 -1.58 -8.68
CA ARG A 57 4.60 -0.33 -9.40
C ARG A 57 3.33 0.28 -8.80
N LEU A 58 3.48 1.37 -8.05
CA LEU A 58 2.36 2.13 -7.51
C LEU A 58 1.87 3.19 -8.51
N PRO A 59 0.59 3.58 -8.48
CA PRO A 59 0.11 4.72 -9.24
C PRO A 59 0.81 6.00 -8.79
N GLU A 60 1.10 6.89 -9.74
CA GLU A 60 1.73 8.18 -9.44
C GLU A 60 0.78 9.07 -8.64
N ARG A 61 1.36 9.87 -7.73
CA ARG A 61 0.62 10.89 -6.97
C ARG A 61 0.26 12.02 -7.91
N ASP A 62 -1.03 12.21 -8.16
CA ASP A 62 -1.53 13.42 -8.80
C ASP A 62 -1.79 14.47 -7.70
N ALA A 63 -1.08 15.60 -7.77
CA ALA A 63 -1.20 16.69 -6.80
C ALA A 63 -2.58 17.38 -6.86
N ASP A 64 -3.30 17.22 -7.98
CA ASP A 64 -4.61 17.81 -8.24
C ASP A 64 -5.78 16.83 -7.99
N ASP A 65 -5.53 15.70 -7.30
CA ASP A 65 -6.57 14.75 -6.86
C ASP A 65 -6.76 14.77 -5.33
N PRO A 66 -7.37 15.84 -4.77
CA PRO A 66 -7.48 16.01 -3.32
C PRO A 66 -8.39 14.98 -2.65
N TYR A 67 -9.22 14.24 -3.41
CA TYR A 67 -10.16 13.25 -2.88
C TYR A 67 -9.73 11.79 -3.18
N GLY A 68 -8.57 11.59 -3.83
CA GLY A 68 -8.05 10.26 -4.14
C GLY A 68 -8.91 9.45 -5.11
N MET A 69 -9.82 10.09 -5.86
CA MET A 69 -10.75 9.41 -6.77
C MET A 69 -10.05 8.93 -8.04
N ARG A 70 -8.94 9.56 -8.41
CA ARG A 70 -8.12 9.25 -9.59
C ARG A 70 -7.06 8.20 -9.31
N TRP A 71 -6.88 7.79 -8.04
CA TRP A 71 -6.03 6.66 -7.68
C TRP A 71 -6.42 5.38 -8.42
N TYR A 72 -7.72 5.08 -8.49
CA TYR A 72 -8.19 3.86 -9.12
C TYR A 72 -7.99 3.88 -10.65
N GLU A 73 -8.20 5.04 -11.28
CA GLU A 73 -7.91 5.23 -12.71
C GLU A 73 -6.42 5.09 -12.99
N ALA A 74 -5.56 5.73 -12.17
CA ALA A 74 -4.11 5.62 -12.29
C ALA A 74 -3.62 4.17 -12.06
N TYR A 75 -4.24 3.44 -11.14
CA TYR A 75 -3.99 2.02 -10.92
C TYR A 75 -4.39 1.17 -12.14
N LEU A 76 -5.55 1.43 -12.74
CA LEU A 76 -5.99 0.75 -13.96
C LEU A 76 -5.15 1.10 -15.20
N ALA A 77 -4.51 2.28 -15.21
CA ALA A 77 -3.59 2.68 -16.28
C ALA A 77 -2.26 1.91 -16.25
N ILE A 78 -1.89 1.29 -15.13
CA ILE A 78 -0.71 0.42 -15.07
C ILE A 78 -0.95 -0.81 -15.97
N PRO A 79 -0.01 -1.15 -16.89
CA PRO A 79 -0.10 -2.36 -17.69
C PRO A 79 -0.34 -3.58 -16.82
N GLU A 80 -1.27 -4.45 -17.22
CA GLU A 80 -1.72 -5.57 -16.37
C GLU A 80 -0.55 -6.47 -15.90
N ALA A 81 0.42 -6.72 -16.78
CA ALA A 81 1.60 -7.52 -16.48
C ALA A 81 2.52 -6.90 -15.39
N GLU A 82 2.41 -5.59 -15.17
CA GLU A 82 3.20 -4.82 -14.22
C GLU A 82 2.40 -4.37 -12.99
N ARG A 83 1.07 -4.46 -13.07
CA ARG A 83 0.15 -4.02 -12.03
C ARG A 83 0.29 -4.92 -10.80
N PRO A 84 0.46 -4.36 -9.58
CA PRO A 84 0.67 -5.18 -8.40
C PRO A 84 -0.52 -6.12 -8.12
N TRP A 85 -0.24 -7.21 -7.41
CA TRP A 85 -1.27 -8.11 -6.90
C TRP A 85 -2.02 -7.46 -5.73
#